data_AF-A0A923S957-F1
#
_entry.id   AF-A0A923S957-F1
#
_cell.length_a   1.000
_cell.length_b   1.000
_cell.length_c   1.000
_cell.angle_alpha   90.00
_cell.angle_beta   90.00
_cell.angle_gamma   90.00
#
_symmetry.space_group_name_H-M   'P 1'
#
loop_
_entity.id
_entity.type
_entity.pdbx_description
1 polymer ?
#
loop_
_entity_poly.entity_id
_entity_poly.type
_entity_poly.pdbx_seq_one_letter_code
_entity_poly.pdbx_strand_id
1 'polypeptide(L)'
;MKPYIEKNDGVPDNNRYSEALEAAKETVEALNKLTDQALAQYTALVDSAVAGHITDERELEHIMDGLLDFGDDLRFLEIYKRLCRHIFYKHLQMVGEHIYLWRMQFDTKDEEDENE
;
A
#
# COMPACT_ATOMS: atom_id res chain seq x y z
N MET A 1 -26.00 10.94 60.65
CA MET A 1 -25.43 11.65 59.48
C MET A 1 -24.27 10.82 58.98
N LYS A 2 -24.45 10.06 57.89
CA LYS A 2 -23.36 9.28 57.27
C LYS A 2 -22.61 10.20 56.31
N PRO A 3 -21.27 10.20 56.28
CA PRO A 3 -20.52 11.01 55.34
C PRO A 3 -20.75 10.49 53.92
N TYR A 4 -21.08 11.39 53.01
CA TYR A 4 -21.14 11.11 51.58
C TYR A 4 -19.72 10.82 51.11
N ILE A 5 -19.48 9.59 50.63
CA ILE A 5 -18.30 9.29 49.83
C ILE A 5 -18.61 9.85 48.43
N GLU A 6 -17.97 10.97 48.09
CA GLU A 6 -17.93 11.44 46.71
C GLU A 6 -17.25 10.34 45.87
N LYS A 7 -18.06 9.69 45.02
CA LYS A 7 -17.51 8.96 43.90
C LYS A 7 -16.84 10.00 43.01
N ASN A 8 -15.52 9.94 42.88
CA ASN A 8 -14.79 10.63 41.84
C ASN A 8 -15.14 10.00 40.49
N ASP A 9 -16.31 10.36 39.98
CA ASP A 9 -16.68 10.17 38.59
C ASP A 9 -16.16 11.38 37.80
N GLY A 10 -15.12 11.16 36.97
CA GLY A 10 -14.86 12.04 35.82
C GLY A 10 -13.63 12.95 35.90
N VAL A 11 -12.44 12.39 35.64
CA VAL A 11 -11.45 13.03 34.76
C VAL A 11 -10.85 11.90 33.92
N PRO A 12 -11.03 11.89 32.58
CA PRO A 12 -10.29 10.95 31.73
C PRO A 12 -8.80 11.20 31.97
N ASP A 13 -8.02 10.15 32.20
CA ASP A 13 -6.58 10.24 32.36
C ASP A 13 -5.95 10.73 31.05
N ASN A 14 -5.97 12.05 30.87
CA ASN A 14 -5.56 12.78 29.66
C ASN A 14 -4.12 12.44 29.26
N ASN A 15 -3.32 12.00 30.24
CA ASN A 15 -1.94 11.58 30.03
C ASN A 15 -1.87 10.23 29.28
N ARG A 16 -2.68 9.23 29.65
CA ARG A 16 -2.69 7.93 28.96
C ARG A 16 -3.21 8.01 27.52
N TYR A 17 -4.20 8.86 27.27
CA TYR A 17 -4.69 9.13 25.91
C TYR A 17 -3.60 9.81 25.06
N SER A 18 -2.85 10.76 25.64
CA SER A 18 -1.74 11.42 24.97
C SER A 18 -0.59 10.45 24.67
N GLU A 19 -0.19 9.61 25.62
CA GLU A 19 0.87 8.61 25.43
C GLU A 19 0.52 7.59 24.35
N ALA A 20 -0.72 7.09 24.33
CA ALA A 20 -1.18 6.16 23.31
C ALA A 20 -1.19 6.80 21.91
N LEU A 21 -1.56 8.09 21.82
CA LEU A 21 -1.55 8.82 20.55
C LEU A 21 -0.13 9.06 20.04
N GLU A 22 0.82 9.41 20.91
CA GLU A 22 2.24 9.55 20.53
C GLU A 22 2.84 8.22 20.07
N ALA A 23 2.57 7.12 20.79
CA ALA A 23 3.02 5.79 20.37
C ALA A 23 2.43 5.38 19.00
N ALA A 24 1.16 5.74 18.73
CA ALA A 24 0.54 5.51 17.44
C ALA A 24 1.22 6.33 16.32
N LYS A 25 1.56 7.60 16.57
CA LYS A 25 2.30 8.44 15.62
C LYS A 25 3.68 7.86 15.31
N GLU A 26 4.44 7.47 16.32
CA GLU A 26 5.76 6.84 16.14
C GLU A 26 5.66 5.56 15.30
N THR A 27 4.62 4.77 15.54
CA THR A 27 4.36 3.55 14.75
C THR A 27 4.06 3.89 13.28
N VAL A 28 3.22 4.89 13.03
CA VAL A 28 2.90 5.34 11.66
C VAL A 28 4.16 5.88 10.96
N GLU A 29 4.99 6.65 11.66
CA GLU A 29 6.26 7.13 11.10
C GLU A 29 7.23 6.00 10.74
N ALA A 30 7.31 4.96 11.59
CA ALA A 30 8.11 3.78 11.30
C ALA A 30 7.59 3.02 10.07
N LEU A 31 6.27 2.85 9.95
CA LEU A 31 5.64 2.24 8.77
C LEU A 31 5.94 3.04 7.50
N ASN A 32 5.79 4.37 7.53
CA ASN A 32 6.09 5.22 6.38
C ASN A 32 7.55 5.08 5.92
N LYS A 33 8.50 5.03 6.87
CA LYS A 33 9.92 4.80 6.55
C LYS A 33 10.15 3.44 5.89
N LEU A 34 9.46 2.39 6.35
CA LEU A 34 9.53 1.06 5.73
C LEU A 34 8.94 1.08 4.32
N THR A 35 7.80 1.75 4.12
CA THR A 35 7.19 1.93 2.80
C THR A 35 8.13 2.66 1.84
N ASP A 36 8.79 3.74 2.29
CA ASP A 36 9.77 4.48 1.48
C ASP A 36 10.98 3.61 1.10
N GLN A 37 11.44 2.75 2.01
CA GLN A 37 12.50 1.78 1.73
C GLN A 37 12.07 0.74 0.70
N ALA A 38 10.87 0.19 0.83
CA ALA A 38 10.30 -0.73 -0.15
C ALA A 38 10.21 -0.06 -1.53
N LEU A 39 9.71 1.17 -1.60
CA LEU A 39 9.61 1.93 -2.84
C LEU A 39 10.97 2.08 -3.52
N ALA A 40 12.03 2.42 -2.77
CA ALA A 40 13.38 2.52 -3.30
C ALA A 40 13.90 1.18 -3.86
N GLN A 41 13.65 0.08 -3.15
CA GLN A 41 14.05 -1.26 -3.56
C GLN A 41 13.32 -1.72 -4.84
N TYR A 42 11.99 -1.56 -4.89
CA TYR A 42 11.20 -1.89 -6.07
C TYR A 42 11.55 -1.00 -7.26
N THR A 43 11.84 0.28 -7.04
CA THR A 43 12.30 1.17 -8.11
C THR A 43 13.58 0.64 -8.74
N ALA A 44 14.56 0.21 -7.93
CA ALA A 44 15.81 -0.36 -8.42
C ALA A 44 15.61 -1.69 -9.18
N LEU A 45 14.67 -2.54 -8.73
CA LEU A 45 14.30 -3.77 -9.43
C LEU A 45 13.68 -3.47 -10.80
N VAL A 46 12.73 -2.53 -10.86
CA VAL A 46 12.11 -2.10 -12.12
C VAL A 46 13.15 -1.46 -13.05
N ASP A 47 14.06 -0.63 -12.54
CA ASP A 47 15.14 -0.04 -13.34
C ASP A 47 16.05 -1.12 -13.93
N SER A 48 16.34 -2.18 -13.16
CA SER A 48 17.13 -3.33 -13.62
C SER A 48 16.40 -4.16 -14.68
N ALA A 49 15.08 -4.36 -14.53
CA ALA A 49 14.25 -5.01 -15.54
C ALA A 49 14.20 -4.19 -16.84
N VAL A 50 14.01 -2.88 -16.74
CA VAL A 50 13.99 -1.96 -17.89
C VAL A 50 15.35 -1.88 -18.59
N ALA A 51 16.45 -1.98 -17.84
CA ALA A 51 17.81 -2.08 -18.38
C ALA A 51 18.09 -3.44 -19.04
N GLY A 52 17.18 -4.41 -18.94
CA GLY A 52 17.34 -5.76 -19.50
C GLY A 52 18.24 -6.67 -18.67
N HIS A 53 18.52 -6.32 -17.41
CA HIS A 53 19.26 -7.19 -16.48
C HIS A 53 18.37 -8.26 -15.84
N ILE A 54 17.06 -8.03 -15.80
CA ILE A 54 16.04 -9.00 -15.37
C ILE A 54 15.13 -9.26 -16.55
N THR A 55 15.14 -10.50 -17.03
CA THR A 55 14.34 -10.92 -18.20
C THR A 55 13.60 -12.23 -17.98
N ASP A 56 13.88 -12.91 -16.87
CA ASP A 56 13.17 -14.14 -16.53
C ASP A 56 11.72 -13.81 -16.20
N GLU A 57 10.81 -14.60 -16.75
CA GLU A 57 9.38 -14.35 -16.64
C GLU A 57 8.89 -14.43 -15.19
N ARG A 58 9.41 -15.37 -14.40
CA ARG A 58 9.01 -15.54 -12.99
C ARG A 58 9.55 -14.42 -12.13
N GLU A 59 10.77 -13.94 -12.41
CA GLU A 59 11.32 -12.78 -11.70
C GLU A 59 10.49 -11.52 -11.98
N LEU A 60 10.08 -11.31 -13.24
CA LEU A 60 9.20 -10.19 -13.60
C LEU A 60 7.82 -10.30 -12.92
N GLU A 61 7.23 -11.49 -12.91
CA GLU A 61 5.96 -11.76 -12.24
C GLU A 61 6.06 -11.49 -10.73
N HIS A 62 7.11 -11.97 -10.06
CA HIS A 62 7.32 -11.69 -8.63
C HIS A 62 7.49 -10.19 -8.32
N ILE A 63 8.14 -9.43 -9.22
CA ILE A 63 8.22 -7.97 -9.08
C ILE A 63 6.82 -7.36 -9.22
N MET A 64 6.01 -7.83 -10.17
CA MET A 64 4.67 -7.32 -10.40
C MET A 64 3.71 -7.63 -9.24
N ASP A 65 3.72 -8.86 -8.72
CA ASP A 65 2.96 -9.28 -7.53
C ASP A 65 3.32 -8.39 -6.34
N GLY A 66 4.61 -8.24 -6.06
CA GLY A 66 5.08 -7.41 -4.96
C GLY A 66 4.76 -5.92 -5.09
N LEU A 67 4.59 -5.42 -6.31
CA LEU A 67 4.10 -4.06 -6.57
C LEU A 67 2.58 -3.93 -6.37
N LEU A 68 1.81 -4.99 -6.63
CA LEU A 68 0.36 -5.00 -6.39
C LEU A 68 0.02 -4.97 -4.89
N ASP A 69 0.88 -5.51 -4.03
CA ASP A 69 0.74 -5.42 -2.57
C ASP A 69 0.66 -3.96 -2.06
N PHE A 70 1.16 -2.99 -2.84
CA PHE A 70 1.12 -1.55 -2.55
C PHE A 70 0.19 -0.79 -3.50
N GLY A 71 -0.84 -1.44 -4.04
CA GLY A 71 -1.70 -0.87 -5.08
C GLY A 71 -2.48 0.38 -4.69
N ASP A 72 -2.58 0.69 -3.39
CA ASP A 72 -3.17 1.91 -2.83
C ASP A 72 -2.20 3.11 -2.80
N ASP A 73 -0.89 2.89 -2.95
CA ASP A 73 0.12 3.94 -3.04
C ASP A 73 0.44 4.28 -4.50
N LEU A 74 0.07 5.51 -4.91
CA LEU A 74 0.28 6.03 -6.26
C LEU A 74 1.74 6.00 -6.72
N ARG A 75 2.71 6.04 -5.79
CA ARG A 75 4.15 5.97 -6.11
C ARG A 75 4.53 4.60 -6.64
N PHE A 76 3.98 3.53 -6.05
CA PHE A 76 4.18 2.16 -6.51
C PHE A 76 3.44 1.91 -7.84
N LEU A 77 2.24 2.48 -8.00
CA LEU A 77 1.49 2.40 -9.24
C LEU A 77 2.27 2.98 -10.44
N GLU A 78 3.01 4.07 -10.25
CA GLU A 78 3.79 4.66 -11.35
C GLU A 78 4.92 3.75 -11.82
N ILE A 79 5.69 3.17 -10.89
CA ILE A 79 6.77 2.24 -11.25
C ILE A 79 6.22 0.91 -11.82
N TYR A 80 5.08 0.45 -11.34
CA TYR A 80 4.36 -0.69 -11.89
C TYR A 80 3.94 -0.46 -13.35
N LYS A 81 3.30 0.68 -13.65
CA LYS A 81 2.92 1.03 -15.03
C LYS A 81 4.14 1.10 -15.95
N ARG A 82 5.27 1.60 -15.45
CA ARG A 82 6.53 1.65 -16.20
C ARG A 82 7.05 0.26 -16.55
N LEU A 83 7.02 -0.68 -15.61
CA LEU A 83 7.37 -2.08 -15.85
C LEU A 83 6.44 -2.70 -16.90
N CYS A 84 5.13 -2.59 -16.70
CA CYS A 84 4.11 -3.11 -17.61
C CYS A 84 4.34 -2.62 -19.05
N ARG A 85 4.59 -1.31 -19.25
CA ARG A 85 4.88 -0.75 -20.59
C ARG A 85 6.13 -1.36 -21.23
N HIS A 86 7.16 -1.66 -20.45
CA HIS A 86 8.40 -2.25 -20.95
C HIS A 86 8.19 -3.70 -21.40
N ILE A 87 7.50 -4.50 -20.60
CA ILE A 87 7.35 -5.94 -20.84
C ILE A 87 6.14 -6.27 -21.73
N PHE A 88 5.23 -5.33 -21.97
CA PHE A 88 3.95 -5.53 -22.68
C PHE A 88 4.07 -6.34 -23.97
N TYR A 89 5.03 -6.01 -24.83
CA TYR A 89 5.19 -6.68 -26.13
C TYR A 89 5.76 -8.10 -26.03
N LYS A 90 6.47 -8.42 -24.95
CA LYS A 90 7.09 -9.73 -24.72
C LYS A 90 6.20 -10.65 -23.88
N HIS A 91 5.47 -10.08 -22.92
CA HIS A 91 4.70 -10.80 -21.91
C HIS A 91 3.25 -10.32 -21.88
N LEU A 92 2.57 -10.33 -23.03
CA LEU A 92 1.22 -9.78 -23.19
C LEU A 92 0.19 -10.42 -22.26
N GLN A 93 0.26 -11.75 -22.09
CA GLN A 93 -0.67 -12.48 -21.23
C GLN A 93 -0.50 -12.08 -19.75
N MET A 94 0.72 -12.14 -19.23
CA MET A 94 1.05 -11.76 -17.85
C MET A 94 0.59 -10.34 -17.53
N VAL A 95 0.90 -9.36 -18.40
CA VAL A 95 0.48 -7.97 -18.19
C VAL A 95 -1.05 -7.84 -18.22
N GLY A 96 -1.73 -8.58 -19.10
CA GLY A 96 -3.19 -8.59 -19.17
C GLY A 96 -3.83 -9.13 -17.89
N GLU A 97 -3.34 -10.26 -17.38
CA GLU A 97 -3.80 -10.87 -16.12
C GLU A 97 -3.59 -9.92 -14.93
N HIS A 98 -2.43 -9.28 -14.87
CA HIS A 98 -2.11 -8.33 -13.81
C HIS A 98 -2.94 -7.04 -13.85
N ILE A 99 -3.23 -6.49 -15.03
CA ILE A 99 -4.16 -5.35 -15.17
C ILE A 99 -5.56 -5.76 -14.72
N TYR A 100 -5.99 -6.99 -15.04
CA TYR A 100 -7.28 -7.51 -14.59
C TYR A 100 -7.33 -7.64 -13.06
N LEU A 101 -6.30 -8.23 -12.44
CA LEU A 101 -6.18 -8.33 -10.98
C LEU A 101 -6.24 -6.96 -10.30
N TRP A 102 -5.48 -6.00 -10.83
CA TRP A 102 -5.49 -4.63 -10.33
C TRP A 102 -6.90 -4.02 -10.40
N ARG A 103 -7.61 -4.18 -11.53
CA ARG A 103 -8.98 -3.66 -11.65
C ARG A 103 -9.93 -4.34 -10.67
N MET A 104 -9.83 -5.65 -10.52
CA MET A 104 -10.69 -6.40 -9.58
C MET A 104 -10.47 -5.96 -8.12
N GLN A 105 -9.24 -5.56 -7.75
CA GLN A 105 -8.90 -5.17 -6.39
C GLN A 105 -9.09 -3.68 -6.10
N PHE A 106 -8.84 -2.80 -7.08
CA PHE A 106 -8.72 -1.35 -6.87
C PHE A 106 -9.61 -0.50 -7.79
N ASP A 107 -10.08 -1.03 -8.92
CA ASP A 107 -11.04 -0.35 -9.81
C ASP A 107 -12.45 -0.69 -9.35
N THR A 108 -12.85 -0.13 -8.20
CA THR A 108 -14.25 -0.08 -7.80
C THR A 108 -14.95 0.88 -8.76
N LYS A 109 -15.35 0.38 -9.92
CA LYS A 109 -16.45 1.03 -10.63
C LYS A 109 -17.63 0.97 -9.68
N ASP A 110 -18.00 2.12 -9.15
CA ASP A 110 -19.25 2.28 -8.42
C ASP A 110 -20.36 1.67 -9.30
N GLU A 111 -21.02 0.64 -8.79
CA GLU A 111 -22.33 0.19 -9.28
C GLU A 111 -23.40 1.25 -8.89
N GLU A 112 -23.11 2.52 -9.13
CA GLU A 112 -24.01 3.67 -8.94
C GLU A 112 -24.25 4.31 -10.32
N ASP A 113 -24.83 3.56 -11.25
CA ASP A 113 -25.41 4.12 -12.49
C ASP A 113 -26.45 3.15 -13.12
N GLU A 114 -27.24 2.45 -12.29
CA GLU A 114 -28.47 1.77 -12.72
C GLU A 114 -29.62 2.10 -11.76
N ASN A 115 -29.98 3.38 -11.64
CA ASN A 115 -31.30 3.82 -11.14
C ASN A 115 -31.55 5.29 -11.56
N GLU A 116 -31.90 5.51 -12.83
CA GLU A 116 -32.59 6.74 -13.27
C GLU A 116 -33.87 6.39 -14.02
#